data_AF-A0A920LJE1-F1
#
_entry.id   AF-A0A920LJE1-F1
#
_cell.length_a   1.000
_cell.length_b   1.000
_cell.length_c   1.000
_cell.angle_alpha   90.00
_cell.angle_beta   90.00
_cell.angle_gamma   90.00
#
_symmetry.space_group_name_H-M   'P 1'
#
loop_
_entity.id
_entity.type
_entity.pdbx_description
1 polymer ?
#
loop_
_entity_poly.entity_id
_entity_poly.type
_entity_poly.pdbx_seq_one_letter_code
_entity_poly.pdbx_strand_id
1 'polypeptide(L)'
;MFISDLIIGLHSGILWIYLAILICSFVSEFLMKFGRFSLRLGLMTIVSSLLFFLITNFSVWLIYDYYPKTFEGLLLCYTMGIPFVKNTILSTMIYTGIFVLVIKSLEKSNIGLNLKTS
;
A
#
# COMPACT_ATOMS: atom_id res chain seq x y z
N MET A 1 11.85 4.84 -0.82
CA MET A 1 11.13 6.12 -0.67
C MET A 1 12.02 7.15 0.04
N PHE A 2 12.49 6.88 1.27
CA PHE A 2 13.21 7.88 2.09
C PHE A 2 14.40 8.58 1.44
N ILE A 3 15.32 7.84 0.83
CA ILE A 3 16.47 8.45 0.15
C ILE A 3 16.01 9.34 -1.02
N SER A 4 14.95 8.94 -1.73
CA SER A 4 14.38 9.73 -2.82
C SER A 4 13.77 11.03 -2.30
N ASP A 5 13.07 11.00 -1.17
CA ASP A 5 12.45 12.19 -0.57
C ASP A 5 13.51 13.17 -0.07
N LEU A 6 14.66 12.68 0.42
CA LEU A 6 15.81 13.52 0.78
C LEU A 6 16.43 14.24 -0.44
N ILE A 7 16.38 13.60 -1.62
CA ILE A 7 16.93 14.17 -2.86
C ILE A 7 15.94 15.13 -3.52
N ILE A 8 14.65 14.76 -3.58
CA ILE A 8 13.62 15.51 -4.30
C ILE A 8 13.04 16.65 -3.45
N GLY A 9 12.90 16.43 -2.13
CA GLY A 9 12.38 17.41 -1.19
C GLY A 9 11.38 16.81 -0.20
N LEU A 10 11.52 17.21 1.06
CA LEU A 10 10.60 16.82 2.13
C LEU A 10 9.33 17.70 2.08
N HIS A 11 8.17 17.09 2.29
CA HIS A 11 6.87 17.77 2.23
C HIS A 11 5.98 17.42 3.44
N SER A 12 4.96 18.24 3.71
CA SER A 12 4.13 18.15 4.92
C SER A 12 3.40 16.81 5.10
N GLY A 13 3.04 16.12 4.01
CA GLY A 13 2.39 14.81 4.06
C GLY A 13 3.31 13.63 4.40
N ILE A 14 4.63 13.84 4.53
CA ILE A 14 5.60 12.74 4.56
C ILE A 14 5.31 11.75 5.71
N LEU A 15 5.12 12.27 6.93
CA LEU A 15 4.88 11.45 8.12
C LEU A 15 3.68 10.50 7.94
N TRP A 16 2.62 10.97 7.29
CA TRP A 16 1.41 10.18 7.06
C TRP A 16 1.61 9.08 6.02
N ILE A 17 2.43 9.33 5.00
CA ILE A 17 2.75 8.29 4.00
C ILE A 17 3.60 7.20 4.66
N TYR A 18 4.61 7.55 5.46
CA TYR A 18 5.41 6.55 6.20
C TYR A 18 4.57 5.78 7.22
N LEU A 19 3.66 6.45 7.93
CA LEU A 19 2.72 5.81 8.84
C LEU A 19 1.79 4.84 8.10
N ALA A 20 1.26 5.23 6.94
CA ALA A 20 0.44 4.38 6.11
C ALA A 20 1.20 3.12 5.65
N ILE A 21 2.44 3.27 5.18
CA ILE A 21 3.31 2.15 4.79
C ILE A 21 3.58 1.22 5.97
N LEU A 22 3.88 1.79 7.14
CA LEU A 22 4.13 1.02 8.36
C LEU A 22 2.90 0.19 8.77
N ILE A 23 1.73 0.81 8.84
CA ILE A 23 0.47 0.14 9.18
C ILE A 23 0.13 -0.94 8.15
N CYS A 24 0.26 -0.62 6.85
CA CYS A 24 0.01 -1.60 5.79
C CYS A 24 0.93 -2.81 5.91
N SER A 25 2.20 -2.61 6.29
CA SER A 25 3.18 -3.68 6.46
C SER A 25 2.83 -4.59 7.64
N PHE A 26 2.48 -4.02 8.79
CA PHE A 26 2.07 -4.80 9.97
C PHE A 26 0.77 -5.58 9.73
N VAL A 27 -0.23 -4.94 9.13
CA VAL A 27 -1.50 -5.61 8.81
C VAL A 27 -1.27 -6.74 7.80
N SER A 28 -0.42 -6.51 6.80
CA SER A 28 -0.03 -7.52 5.82
C SER A 28 0.65 -8.72 6.49
N GLU A 29 1.61 -8.49 7.37
CA GLU A 29 2.28 -9.56 8.11
C GLU A 29 1.32 -10.35 9.00
N PHE A 30 0.39 -9.66 9.68
CA PHE A 30 -0.64 -10.31 10.47
C PHE A 30 -1.55 -11.21 9.61
N LEU A 31 -2.01 -10.72 8.47
CA LEU A 31 -2.85 -11.49 7.54
C LEU A 31 -2.13 -12.68 6.93
N MET A 32 -0.80 -12.62 6.77
CA MET A 32 -0.01 -13.75 6.26
C MET A 32 -0.07 -14.99 7.16
N LYS A 33 -0.47 -14.85 8.43
CA LYS A 33 -0.58 -15.97 9.38
C LYS A 33 -1.79 -16.88 9.13
N PHE A 34 -2.71 -16.51 8.24
CA PHE A 34 -4.00 -17.20 8.09
C PHE A 34 -4.30 -17.62 6.63
N GLY A 35 -4.68 -18.88 6.42
CA GLY A 35 -5.27 -19.34 5.15
C GLY A 35 -4.28 -19.70 4.03
N ARG A 36 -4.80 -19.93 2.82
CA ARG A 36 -4.01 -20.37 1.64
C ARG A 36 -3.22 -19.22 1.03
N PHE A 37 -2.02 -19.50 0.53
CA PHE A 37 -1.09 -18.50 -0.04
C PHE A 37 -1.73 -17.55 -1.08
N SER A 38 -2.43 -18.09 -2.09
CA SER A 38 -3.05 -17.26 -3.14
C SER A 38 -4.17 -16.36 -2.62
N LEU A 39 -4.97 -16.85 -1.66
CA LEU A 39 -6.03 -16.05 -1.04
C LEU A 39 -5.45 -14.93 -0.17
N ARG A 40 -4.38 -15.22 0.59
CA ARG A 40 -3.65 -14.24 1.40
C ARG A 40 -3.17 -13.06 0.55
N LEU A 41 -2.51 -13.34 -0.58
CA LEU A 41 -2.00 -12.29 -1.47
C LEU A 41 -3.11 -11.37 -2.01
N GLY A 42 -4.22 -11.95 -2.48
CA GLY A 42 -5.36 -11.16 -2.97
C GLY A 42 -5.97 -10.28 -1.88
N LEU A 43 -6.16 -10.84 -0.68
CA LEU A 43 -6.69 -10.10 0.47
C LEU A 43 -5.75 -8.97 0.90
N MET A 44 -4.44 -9.23 0.98
CA MET A 44 -3.45 -8.21 1.34
C MET A 44 -3.42 -7.07 0.33
N THR A 45 -3.50 -7.35 -0.97
CA THR A 45 -3.56 -6.32 -2.02
C THR A 45 -4.74 -5.37 -1.79
N ILE A 46 -5.93 -5.91 -1.51
CA ILE A 46 -7.12 -5.10 -1.28
C ILE A 46 -7.01 -4.33 0.04
N VAL A 47 -6.68 -5.02 1.14
CA VAL A 47 -6.64 -4.43 2.48
C VAL A 47 -5.58 -3.34 2.58
N SER A 48 -4.36 -3.59 2.08
CA SER A 48 -3.28 -2.59 2.09
C SER A 48 -3.63 -1.38 1.22
N SER A 49 -4.21 -1.58 0.04
CA SER A 49 -4.63 -0.47 -0.84
C SER A 49 -5.73 0.40 -0.19
N LEU A 50 -6.70 -0.23 0.47
CA LEU A 50 -7.77 0.48 1.18
C LEU A 50 -7.25 1.23 2.41
N LEU A 51 -6.38 0.61 3.21
CA LEU A 51 -5.76 1.27 4.36
C LEU A 51 -4.91 2.46 3.93
N PHE A 52 -4.08 2.28 2.90
CA PHE A 52 -3.26 3.36 2.35
C PHE A 52 -4.14 4.50 1.86
N PHE A 53 -5.22 4.20 1.12
CA PHE A 53 -6.19 5.18 0.67
C PHE A 53 -6.83 5.97 1.82
N LEU A 54 -7.31 5.26 2.84
CA LEU A 54 -7.94 5.87 4.01
C LEU A 54 -6.98 6.83 4.72
N ILE A 55 -5.79 6.36 5.06
CA ILE A 55 -4.82 7.14 5.84
C ILE A 55 -4.33 8.37 5.05
N THR A 56 -4.01 8.19 3.76
CA THR A 56 -3.46 9.28 2.94
C THR A 56 -4.50 10.34 2.59
N ASN A 57 -5.76 9.97 2.31
CA ASN A 57 -6.80 10.97 2.03
C ASN A 57 -7.26 11.67 3.30
N PHE A 58 -7.30 10.98 4.45
CA PHE A 58 -7.49 11.64 5.73
C PHE A 58 -6.39 12.67 6.00
N SER A 59 -5.13 12.30 5.74
CA SER A 59 -4.00 13.24 5.84
C SER A 59 -4.16 14.43 4.90
N VAL A 60 -4.65 14.23 3.67
CA VAL A 60 -4.87 15.33 2.73
C VAL A 60 -5.92 16.31 3.27
N TRP A 61 -7.07 15.78 3.70
CA TRP A 61 -8.13 16.57 4.33
C TRP A 61 -7.65 17.28 5.60
N LEU A 62 -6.77 16.65 6.38
CA LEU A 62 -6.27 17.21 7.64
C LEU A 62 -5.25 18.33 7.41
N ILE A 63 -4.24 18.11 6.56
CA ILE A 63 -3.07 18.99 6.42
C ILE A 63 -3.29 20.12 5.42
N TYR A 64 -3.99 19.86 4.31
CA TYR A 64 -4.14 20.84 3.24
C TYR A 64 -5.51 21.53 3.29
N ASP A 65 -5.57 22.77 2.81
CA ASP A 65 -6.81 23.56 2.78
C ASP A 65 -7.59 23.40 1.46
N TYR A 66 -7.40 22.26 0.77
CA TYR A 66 -8.14 21.93 -0.46
C TYR A 66 -9.62 21.64 -0.22
N TYR A 67 -9.97 21.21 1.01
CA TYR A 67 -11.33 20.82 1.39
C TYR A 67 -11.71 21.48 2.72
N PRO A 68 -12.99 21.85 2.92
CA PRO A 68 -13.47 22.35 4.20
C PRO A 68 -13.19 21.35 5.34
N LYS A 69 -12.81 21.85 6.52
CA LYS A 69 -12.61 21.03 7.73
C LYS A 69 -13.93 20.64 8.40
N THR A 70 -14.87 20.17 7.59
CA THR A 70 -16.19 19.67 7.97
C THR A 70 -16.32 18.21 7.54
N PHE A 71 -17.33 17.51 8.07
CA PHE A 71 -17.61 16.14 7.66
C PHE A 71 -17.93 16.02 6.16
N GLU A 72 -18.64 17.00 5.58
CA GLU A 72 -18.91 17.06 4.15
C GLU A 72 -17.63 17.23 3.32
N GLY A 73 -16.70 18.08 3.78
CA GLY A 73 -15.40 18.23 3.13
C GLY A 73 -14.55 16.95 3.20
N LEU A 74 -14.64 16.19 4.29
CA LEU A 74 -13.99 14.88 4.41
C LEU A 74 -14.58 13.87 3.40
N LEU A 75 -15.91 13.79 3.29
CA LEU A 75 -16.56 12.93 2.31
C LEU A 75 -16.20 13.33 0.88
N LEU A 76 -16.13 14.63 0.59
CA LEU A 76 -15.71 15.14 -0.71
C LEU A 76 -14.26 14.74 -1.04
N CYS A 77 -13.34 14.87 -0.07
CA CYS A 77 -11.96 14.45 -0.21
C CYS A 77 -11.85 12.96 -0.57
N TYR A 78 -12.58 12.09 0.14
CA TYR A 78 -12.60 10.66 -0.19
C TYR A 78 -13.23 10.36 -1.53
N THR A 79 -14.32 11.05 -1.89
CA THR A 79 -15.00 10.85 -3.17
C THR A 79 -14.08 11.20 -4.34
N MET A 80 -13.36 12.31 -4.25
CA MET A 80 -12.34 12.71 -5.23
C MET A 80 -11.14 11.77 -5.24
N GLY A 81 -10.92 11.07 -4.13
CA GLY A 81 -9.86 10.09 -3.98
C GLY A 81 -10.11 8.73 -4.65
N ILE A 82 -11.37 8.37 -4.96
CA ILE A 82 -11.77 7.05 -5.47
C ILE A 82 -10.95 6.58 -6.70
N PRO A 83 -10.65 7.43 -7.70
CA PRO A 83 -9.85 7.02 -8.85
C PRO A 83 -8.45 6.50 -8.47
N PHE A 84 -7.85 7.04 -7.40
CA PHE A 84 -6.53 6.61 -6.94
C PHE A 84 -6.55 5.21 -6.34
N VAL A 85 -7.64 4.81 -5.64
CA VAL A 85 -7.78 3.45 -5.08
C VAL A 85 -7.67 2.40 -6.16
N LYS A 86 -8.33 2.62 -7.29
CA LYS A 86 -8.30 1.70 -8.42
C LYS A 86 -6.87 1.52 -8.94
N ASN A 87 -6.13 2.62 -9.07
CA ASN A 87 -4.74 2.60 -9.50
C ASN A 87 -3.83 1.92 -8.47
N THR A 88 -4.05 2.16 -7.18
CA THR A 88 -3.32 1.49 -6.10
C THR A 88 -3.55 -0.02 -6.13
N ILE A 89 -4.81 -0.48 -6.18
CA ILE A 89 -5.13 -1.91 -6.24
C ILE A 89 -4.49 -2.57 -7.47
N LEU A 90 -4.61 -1.94 -8.65
CA LEU A 90 -4.08 -2.48 -9.89
C LEU A 90 -2.54 -2.55 -9.86
N SER A 91 -1.88 -1.48 -9.44
CA SER A 91 -0.42 -1.46 -9.33
C SER A 91 0.08 -2.47 -8.31
N THR A 92 -0.53 -2.54 -7.12
CA THR A 92 -0.19 -3.54 -6.09
C THR A 92 -0.37 -4.96 -6.62
N MET A 93 -1.46 -5.26 -7.33
CA MET A 93 -1.67 -6.58 -7.94
C MET A 93 -0.58 -6.92 -8.97
N ILE A 94 -0.24 -5.99 -9.86
CA ILE A 94 0.79 -6.18 -10.87
C ILE A 94 2.15 -6.41 -10.22
N TYR A 95 2.56 -5.56 -9.28
CA TYR A 95 3.85 -5.70 -8.60
C TYR A 95 3.92 -6.99 -7.79
N THR A 96 2.88 -7.35 -7.02
CA THR A 96 2.83 -8.62 -6.30
C THR A 96 2.94 -9.81 -7.25
N GLY A 97 2.24 -9.78 -8.38
CA GLY A 97 2.34 -10.82 -9.41
C GLY A 97 3.75 -10.97 -9.96
N ILE A 98 4.40 -9.86 -10.33
CA ILE A 98 5.79 -9.85 -10.82
C ILE A 98 6.73 -10.42 -9.76
N PHE A 99 6.64 -9.98 -8.50
CA PHE A 99 7.50 -10.48 -7.43
C PHE A 99 7.33 -11.99 -7.21
N VAL A 100 6.09 -12.50 -7.20
CA VAL A 100 5.83 -13.94 -7.07
C VAL A 100 6.43 -14.72 -8.24
N LEU A 101 6.31 -14.21 -9.47
CA LEU A 101 6.89 -14.85 -10.66
C LEU A 101 8.42 -14.88 -10.59
N VAL A 102 9.05 -13.77 -10.20
CA VAL A 102 10.51 -13.68 -10.04
C VAL A 102 11.00 -14.65 -8.98
N ILE A 103 10.38 -14.68 -7.80
CA ILE A 103 10.75 -15.60 -6.72
C ILE A 103 10.66 -17.05 -7.19
N LYS A 104 9.55 -17.44 -7.82
CA LYS A 104 9.39 -18.81 -8.36
C LYS A 104 10.41 -19.16 -9.46
N SER A 105 10.77 -18.19 -10.30
CA SER A 105 11.79 -18.38 -11.34
C SER A 105 13.17 -18.62 -10.73
N LEU A 106 13.51 -17.88 -9.68
CA LEU A 106 14.77 -18.01 -8.94
C LEU A 106 14.84 -19.33 -8.15
N GLU A 107 13.75 -19.75 -7.52
CA GLU A 107 13.67 -21.08 -6.87
C GLU A 107 13.89 -22.21 -7.89
N LYS A 108 13.31 -22.09 -9.09
CA LYS A 108 13.46 -23.10 -10.16
C LYS A 108 14.88 -23.16 -10.74
N SER A 109 15.63 -22.05 -10.77
CA SER A 109 16.97 -22.00 -11.35
C SER A 109 18.07 -22.55 -10.42
N ASN A 110 17.71 -23.15 -9.28
CA ASN A 110 18.64 -23.72 -8.28
C ASN A 110 19.70 -22.73 -7.75
N ILE A 111 19.48 -21.42 -7.96
CA ILE A 111 20.15 -20.37 -7.21
C ILE A 111 19.58 -20.51 -5.80
N GLY A 112 20.37 -21.04 -4.85
CA GLY A 112 19.96 -21.54 -3.53
C GLY A 112 19.28 -20.56 -2.57
N LEU A 113 18.19 -19.93 -2.99
CA LEU A 113 17.28 -19.16 -2.18
C LEU A 113 16.27 -20.13 -1.59
N ASN A 114 16.58 -20.63 -0.41
CA ASN A 114 15.71 -21.48 0.40
C ASN A 114 14.57 -20.62 1.02
N LEU A 115 13.77 -19.98 0.17
CA LEU A 115 12.61 -19.20 0.58
C LEU A 115 11.44 -20.18 0.73
N LYS A 116 11.05 -20.47 1.98
CA LYS A 116 9.88 -21.32 2.29
C LYS A 116 8.61 -20.64 1.78
N THR A 117 8.23 -20.91 0.54
CA THR A 117 6.93 -20.58 -0.01
C THR A 117 5.94 -21.73 0.31
N SER A 118 5.42 -21.75 1.55
CA SER A 118 4.35 -22.68 1.99
C SER A 118 2.98 -22.02 2.01
#